data_AF-A0A0V0I137-F1
#
_entry.id   AF-A0A0V0I137-F1
#
_cell.length_a   1.000
_cell.length_b   1.000
_cell.length_c   1.000
_cell.angle_alpha   90.00
_cell.angle_beta   90.00
_cell.angle_gamma   90.00
#
_symmetry.space_group_name_H-M   'P 1'
#
loop_
_entity.id
_entity.type
_entity.pdbx_description
1 polymer ?
#
loop_
_entity_poly.entity_id
_entity_poly.type
_entity_poly.pdbx_seq_one_letter_code
_entity_poly.pdbx_strand_id
1 'polypeptide(L)'
;MRAIVEKVRQSVKFVKTADAHEEKFLELKRQLQVPSAKELIVDDQTKWDTTYQMLMTASELKEVFSCLDTSDPDYKVTPTMDEWKQAEILCEYLKLFFDAANLLTSPTYSTADVLFHEVWKIQLDLMQAARSQDPFIRDLTRPLQEKFDEYWNDCNLVLAVAVVMDPRFKMKLIEFTFNKIYGEEAESWIKIVDEGVHEIFCDYIVQSLPPPPASFVDEANDSFVIKSEFSQEDSFLANGDTFADFDVYLHDIMNNQQMKTELDQYLEESLMPRSQDFDVLGWWRINRCKYPTLSKMASDIYPSQSALSLQILCLTLHREIWIDTGVH
;
A
#
# COMPACT_ATOMS: atom_id res chain seq x y z
N MET A 1 -23.36 -10.24 3.27
CA MET A 1 -22.62 -9.60 4.39
C MET A 1 -23.52 -8.79 5.30
N ARG A 2 -24.11 -7.68 4.84
CA ARG A 2 -24.94 -6.76 5.66
C ARG A 2 -25.97 -7.42 6.59
N ALA A 3 -26.77 -8.35 6.08
CA ALA A 3 -27.80 -9.02 6.88
C ALA A 3 -27.23 -9.82 8.07
N ILE A 4 -26.05 -10.43 7.90
CA ILE A 4 -25.39 -11.24 8.93
C ILE A 4 -24.84 -10.32 10.02
N VAL A 5 -24.14 -9.25 9.61
CA VAL A 5 -23.58 -8.27 10.54
C VAL A 5 -24.68 -7.62 11.37
N GLU A 6 -25.79 -7.24 10.73
CA GLU A 6 -26.93 -6.64 11.42
C GLU A 6 -27.58 -7.60 12.43
N LYS A 7 -27.71 -8.89 12.09
CA LYS A 7 -28.20 -9.90 13.03
C LYS A 7 -27.28 -10.02 14.25
N VAL A 8 -25.98 -10.16 14.04
CA VAL A 8 -25.00 -10.25 15.14
C VAL A 8 -25.03 -8.98 15.99
N ARG A 9 -25.13 -7.81 15.35
CA ARG A 9 -25.26 -6.51 16.03
C ARG A 9 -26.48 -6.44 16.91
N GLN A 10 -27.64 -6.86 16.41
CA GLN A 10 -28.88 -6.89 17.17
C GLN A 10 -28.80 -7.89 18.34
N SER A 11 -28.16 -9.05 18.15
CA SER A 11 -27.92 -10.03 19.22
C SER A 11 -27.05 -9.46 20.33
N VAL A 12 -25.93 -8.84 19.99
CA VAL A 12 -25.02 -8.18 20.95
C VAL A 12 -25.75 -7.05 21.66
N LYS A 13 -26.49 -6.23 20.91
CA LYS A 13 -27.28 -5.13 21.47
C LYS A 13 -28.33 -5.65 22.45
N PHE A 14 -29.05 -6.72 22.15
CA PHE A 14 -30.03 -7.31 23.06
C PHE A 14 -29.42 -7.62 24.42
N VAL A 15 -28.25 -8.29 24.43
CA VAL A 15 -27.54 -8.64 25.66
C VAL A 15 -27.12 -7.40 26.43
N LYS A 16 -26.59 -6.38 25.74
CA LYS A 16 -26.07 -5.14 26.36
C LYS A 16 -27.13 -4.07 26.65
N THR A 17 -28.39 -4.28 26.28
CA THR A 17 -29.44 -3.25 26.46
C THR A 17 -29.96 -3.20 27.89
N ALA A 18 -29.92 -4.31 28.64
CA ALA A 18 -30.44 -4.39 30.00
C ALA A 18 -29.58 -5.29 30.89
N ASP A 19 -29.35 -4.85 32.13
CA ASP A 19 -28.53 -5.59 33.11
C ASP A 19 -29.03 -7.03 33.30
N ALA A 20 -30.35 -7.24 33.29
CA ALA A 20 -30.94 -8.58 33.42
C ALA A 20 -30.59 -9.52 32.25
N HIS A 21 -30.49 -9.00 31.02
CA HIS A 21 -30.08 -9.81 29.86
C HIS A 21 -28.59 -10.14 29.93
N GLU A 22 -27.77 -9.19 30.37
CA GLU A 22 -26.34 -9.38 30.56
C GLU A 22 -26.04 -10.40 31.67
N GLU A 23 -26.70 -10.30 32.83
CA GLU A 23 -26.58 -11.28 33.91
C GLU A 23 -26.94 -12.69 33.45
N LYS A 24 -28.04 -12.83 32.70
CA LYS A 24 -28.46 -14.12 32.15
C LYS A 24 -27.43 -14.67 31.15
N PHE A 25 -26.91 -13.82 30.26
CA PHE A 25 -25.89 -14.23 29.30
C PHE A 25 -24.59 -14.67 29.99
N LEU A 26 -24.15 -13.97 31.04
CA LEU A 26 -22.99 -14.35 31.84
C LEU A 26 -23.22 -15.66 32.62
N GLU A 27 -24.43 -15.90 33.11
CA GLU A 27 -24.79 -17.16 33.75
C GLU A 27 -24.72 -18.33 32.76
N LEU A 28 -25.26 -18.16 31.54
CA LEU A 28 -25.15 -19.17 30.48
C LEU A 28 -23.70 -19.41 30.07
N LYS A 29 -22.89 -18.34 29.95
CA LYS A 29 -21.44 -18.43 29.67
C LYS A 29 -20.73 -19.28 30.74
N ARG A 30 -21.08 -19.10 32.01
CA ARG A 30 -20.54 -19.86 33.15
C ARG A 30 -20.99 -21.33 33.11
N GLN A 31 -22.25 -21.60 32.81
CA GLN A 31 -22.80 -22.95 32.71
C GLN A 31 -22.16 -23.76 31.59
N LEU A 32 -21.93 -23.14 30.44
CA LEU A 32 -21.25 -23.74 29.28
C LEU A 32 -19.73 -23.86 29.45
N GLN A 33 -19.16 -23.28 30.52
CA GLN A 33 -17.72 -23.26 30.79
C GLN A 33 -16.90 -22.72 29.61
N VAL A 34 -17.44 -21.71 28.90
CA VAL A 34 -16.75 -21.14 27.73
C VAL A 34 -15.45 -20.46 28.19
N PRO A 35 -14.29 -20.87 27.67
CA PRO A 35 -12.98 -20.43 28.17
C PRO A 35 -12.62 -18.98 27.78
N SER A 36 -13.45 -18.29 27.01
CA SER A 36 -13.16 -16.91 26.57
C SER A 36 -13.37 -15.90 27.71
N ALA A 37 -12.31 -15.17 28.05
CA ALA A 37 -12.37 -14.06 29.00
C ALA A 37 -12.91 -12.76 28.39
N LYS A 38 -13.18 -12.72 27.08
CA LYS A 38 -13.63 -11.51 26.39
C LYS A 38 -15.07 -11.13 26.77
N GLU A 39 -15.31 -9.82 26.78
CA GLU A 39 -16.62 -9.22 26.99
C GLU A 39 -17.18 -8.73 25.66
N LEU A 40 -18.50 -8.84 25.47
CA LEU A 40 -19.14 -8.36 24.25
C LEU A 40 -18.92 -6.85 24.07
N ILE A 41 -18.55 -6.48 22.84
CA ILE A 41 -18.30 -5.09 22.43
C ILE A 41 -19.47 -4.66 21.57
N VAL A 42 -20.12 -3.55 21.95
CA VAL A 42 -21.18 -2.94 21.13
C VAL A 42 -20.53 -2.22 19.97
N ASP A 43 -21.03 -2.49 18.76
CA ASP A 43 -20.57 -1.82 17.56
C ASP A 43 -20.97 -0.33 17.55
N ASP A 44 -19.96 0.53 17.47
CA ASP A 44 -20.08 1.97 17.31
C ASP A 44 -19.80 2.33 15.85
N GLN A 45 -20.85 2.62 15.08
CA GLN A 45 -20.72 2.90 13.64
C GLN A 45 -19.89 4.16 13.30
N THR A 46 -19.41 4.90 14.31
CA THR A 46 -18.49 6.02 14.11
C THR A 46 -17.01 5.61 14.23
N LYS A 47 -16.74 4.37 14.64
CA LYS A 47 -15.39 3.82 14.82
C LYS A 47 -15.15 2.66 13.86
N TRP A 48 -13.99 2.66 13.24
CA TRP A 48 -13.64 1.71 12.17
C TRP A 48 -13.39 0.28 12.68
N ASP A 49 -13.01 0.13 13.94
CA ASP A 49 -12.56 -1.14 14.52
C ASP A 49 -13.64 -1.88 15.31
N THR A 50 -14.71 -1.20 15.74
CA THR A 50 -15.69 -1.79 16.66
C THR A 50 -16.55 -2.86 16.00
N THR A 51 -16.84 -2.76 14.70
CA THR A 51 -17.62 -3.79 14.02
C THR A 51 -16.82 -5.09 13.91
N TYR A 52 -15.52 -5.01 13.60
CA TYR A 52 -14.61 -6.16 13.65
C TYR A 52 -14.58 -6.80 15.04
N GLN A 53 -14.35 -5.98 16.07
CA GLN A 53 -14.24 -6.43 17.45
C GLN A 53 -15.55 -7.07 17.95
N MET A 54 -16.69 -6.50 17.58
CA MET A 54 -18.02 -7.06 17.85
C MET A 54 -18.15 -8.44 17.21
N LEU A 55 -17.91 -8.56 15.90
CA LEU A 55 -18.07 -9.83 15.18
C LEU A 55 -17.12 -10.90 15.74
N MET A 56 -15.86 -10.55 16.00
CA MET A 56 -14.86 -11.47 16.57
C MET A 56 -15.31 -12.00 17.93
N THR A 57 -15.71 -11.11 18.83
CA THR A 57 -16.07 -11.48 20.21
C THR A 57 -17.41 -12.22 20.26
N ALA A 58 -18.36 -11.82 19.42
CA ALA A 58 -19.65 -12.49 19.32
C ALA A 58 -19.50 -13.91 18.76
N SER A 59 -18.66 -14.11 17.74
CA SER A 59 -18.38 -15.43 17.16
C SER A 59 -17.71 -16.37 18.17
N GLU A 60 -16.80 -15.89 19.02
CA GLU A 60 -16.22 -16.68 20.12
C GLU A 60 -17.27 -17.13 21.16
N LEU A 61 -18.36 -16.37 21.28
CA LEU A 61 -19.44 -16.61 22.24
C LEU A 61 -20.70 -17.17 21.58
N LYS A 62 -20.62 -17.65 20.32
CA LYS A 62 -21.77 -18.11 19.53
C LYS A 62 -22.59 -19.20 20.23
N GLU A 63 -21.94 -20.11 20.96
CA GLU A 63 -22.63 -21.17 21.72
C GLU A 63 -23.49 -20.60 22.86
N VAL A 64 -23.03 -19.52 23.50
CA VAL A 64 -23.80 -18.81 24.53
C VAL A 64 -25.03 -18.14 23.92
N PHE A 65 -24.90 -17.54 22.73
CA PHE A 65 -26.04 -16.98 21.99
C PHE A 65 -27.05 -18.05 21.56
N SER A 66 -26.59 -19.22 21.12
CA SER A 66 -27.48 -20.35 20.81
C SER A 66 -28.22 -20.86 22.05
N CYS A 67 -27.58 -20.87 23.21
CA CYS A 67 -28.24 -21.22 24.47
C CYS A 67 -29.22 -20.12 24.93
N LEU A 68 -28.88 -18.85 24.72
CA LEU A 68 -29.77 -17.72 25.01
C LEU A 68 -31.08 -17.82 24.23
N ASP A 69 -31.01 -18.19 22.95
CA ASP A 69 -32.19 -18.41 22.09
C ASP A 69 -33.15 -19.47 22.64
N THR A 70 -32.61 -20.57 23.18
CA THR A 70 -33.45 -21.61 23.77
C THR A 70 -33.96 -21.25 25.17
N SER A 71 -33.30 -20.33 25.87
CA SER A 71 -33.56 -20.02 27.27
C SER A 71 -34.35 -18.73 27.49
N ASP A 72 -34.41 -17.84 26.50
CA ASP A 72 -35.03 -16.51 26.59
C ASP A 72 -36.08 -16.29 25.49
N PRO A 73 -37.39 -16.33 25.82
CA PRO A 73 -38.45 -16.08 24.85
C PRO A 73 -38.44 -14.66 24.25
N ASP A 74 -37.81 -13.69 24.92
CA ASP A 74 -37.74 -12.30 24.46
C ASP A 74 -36.59 -12.08 23.46
N TYR A 75 -35.64 -13.02 23.38
CA TYR A 75 -34.60 -13.03 22.38
C TYR A 75 -35.12 -13.54 21.03
N LYS A 76 -35.39 -12.60 20.11
CA LYS A 76 -36.00 -12.91 18.81
C LYS A 76 -35.01 -12.85 17.63
N VAL A 77 -33.79 -12.40 17.88
CA VAL A 77 -32.79 -12.19 16.83
C VAL A 77 -31.71 -13.24 16.95
N THR A 78 -31.86 -14.31 16.17
CA THR A 78 -31.01 -15.49 16.29
C THR A 78 -30.28 -15.74 14.99
N PRO A 79 -28.95 -15.52 14.95
CA PRO A 79 -28.12 -15.97 13.85
C PRO A 79 -28.12 -17.50 13.83
N THR A 80 -28.36 -18.09 12.66
CA THR A 80 -28.25 -19.55 12.49
C THR A 80 -26.78 -19.99 12.58
N MET A 81 -26.53 -21.30 12.76
CA MET A 81 -25.16 -21.83 12.75
C MET A 81 -24.43 -21.57 11.43
N ASP A 82 -25.15 -21.58 10.31
CA ASP A 82 -24.59 -21.20 9.01
C ASP A 82 -24.25 -19.71 8.97
N GLU A 83 -25.12 -18.84 9.53
CA GLU A 83 -24.87 -17.40 9.63
C GLU A 83 -23.64 -17.08 10.51
N TRP A 84 -23.47 -17.81 11.62
CA TRP A 84 -22.26 -17.73 12.45
C TRP A 84 -21.01 -18.14 11.68
N LYS A 85 -21.09 -19.22 10.88
CA LYS A 85 -19.96 -19.63 10.04
C LYS A 85 -19.58 -18.55 9.03
N GLN A 86 -20.55 -17.81 8.46
CA GLN A 86 -20.21 -16.69 7.56
C GLN A 86 -19.67 -15.49 8.33
N ALA A 87 -20.15 -15.22 9.56
CA ALA A 87 -19.56 -14.20 10.42
C ALA A 87 -18.10 -14.51 10.78
N GLU A 88 -17.76 -15.79 11.02
CA GLU A 88 -16.38 -16.23 11.29
C GLU A 88 -15.46 -16.04 10.09
N ILE A 89 -15.88 -16.47 8.90
CA ILE A 89 -15.10 -16.28 7.68
C ILE A 89 -14.97 -14.78 7.38
N LEU A 90 -16.03 -14.00 7.57
CA LEU A 90 -15.95 -12.54 7.44
C LEU A 90 -14.94 -11.94 8.43
N CYS A 91 -14.91 -12.41 9.68
CA CYS A 91 -13.90 -11.98 10.67
C CYS A 91 -12.48 -12.31 10.22
N GLU A 92 -12.25 -13.46 9.59
CA GLU A 92 -10.93 -13.86 9.10
C GLU A 92 -10.37 -12.86 8.08
N TYR A 93 -11.20 -12.43 7.12
CA TYR A 93 -10.77 -11.44 6.12
C TYR A 93 -10.73 -10.02 6.69
N LEU A 94 -11.68 -9.65 7.55
CA LEU A 94 -11.66 -8.35 8.24
C LEU A 94 -10.43 -8.20 9.16
N LYS A 95 -9.93 -9.31 9.70
CA LYS A 95 -8.71 -9.34 10.50
C LYS A 95 -7.48 -8.89 9.70
N LEU A 96 -7.39 -9.21 8.42
CA LEU A 96 -6.27 -8.79 7.58
C LEU A 96 -6.14 -7.26 7.55
N PHE A 97 -7.26 -6.57 7.38
CA PHE A 97 -7.32 -5.11 7.40
C PHE A 97 -7.07 -4.53 8.79
N PHE A 98 -7.63 -5.16 9.83
CA PHE A 98 -7.44 -4.72 11.21
C PHE A 98 -5.97 -4.81 11.65
N ASP A 99 -5.31 -5.94 11.35
CA ASP A 99 -3.90 -6.14 11.69
C ASP A 99 -3.00 -5.17 10.90
N ALA A 100 -3.27 -4.95 9.61
CA ALA A 100 -2.55 -3.97 8.80
C ALA A 100 -2.75 -2.54 9.30
N ALA A 101 -3.99 -2.14 9.61
CA ALA A 101 -4.28 -0.81 10.14
C ALA A 101 -3.60 -0.56 11.49
N ASN A 102 -3.54 -1.56 12.38
CA ASN A 102 -2.82 -1.44 13.65
C ASN A 102 -1.30 -1.35 13.47
N LEU A 103 -0.74 -2.12 12.53
CA LEU A 103 0.69 -2.04 12.22
C LEU A 103 1.05 -0.64 11.72
N LEU A 104 0.21 -0.08 10.86
CA LEU A 104 0.42 1.20 10.22
C LEU A 104 0.19 2.38 11.17
N THR A 105 -0.79 2.29 12.07
CA THR A 105 -1.03 3.31 13.11
C THR A 105 -0.03 3.25 14.28
N SER A 106 0.87 2.25 14.30
CA SER A 106 1.94 2.17 15.29
C SER A 106 2.83 3.43 15.26
N PRO A 107 3.24 3.97 16.41
CA PRO A 107 4.11 5.16 16.49
C PRO A 107 5.53 4.92 15.94
N THR A 108 5.87 3.67 15.61
CA THR A 108 7.08 3.33 14.86
C THR A 108 6.84 3.65 13.38
N TYR A 109 7.57 4.63 12.83
CA TYR A 109 7.52 4.97 11.40
C TYR A 109 7.63 3.69 10.54
N SER A 110 6.51 3.26 9.97
CA SER A 110 6.51 2.14 9.04
C SER A 110 7.15 2.61 7.73
N THR A 111 8.15 1.88 7.26
CA THR A 111 8.81 2.17 5.99
C THR A 111 7.90 1.77 4.82
N ALA A 112 8.12 2.38 3.65
CA ALA A 112 7.30 2.13 2.46
C ALA A 112 7.22 0.64 2.06
N ASP A 113 8.30 -0.12 2.30
CA ASP A 113 8.32 -1.57 2.09
C ASP A 113 7.40 -2.34 3.03
N VAL A 114 7.28 -1.95 4.30
CA VAL A 114 6.34 -2.57 5.25
C VAL A 114 4.91 -2.28 4.83
N LEU A 115 4.61 -1.03 4.46
CA LEU A 115 3.30 -0.65 3.96
C LEU A 115 2.93 -1.43 2.69
N PHE A 116 3.81 -1.41 1.68
CA PHE A 116 3.58 -2.16 0.45
C PHE A 116 3.39 -3.64 0.77
N HIS A 117 4.21 -4.22 1.65
CA HIS A 117 4.13 -5.62 2.05
C HIS A 117 2.75 -6.02 2.58
N GLU A 118 2.19 -5.25 3.50
CA GLU A 118 0.87 -5.56 4.06
C GLU A 118 -0.23 -5.37 3.02
N VAL A 119 -0.19 -4.31 2.22
CA VAL A 119 -1.24 -4.00 1.24
C VAL A 119 -1.28 -5.06 0.13
N TRP A 120 -0.13 -5.43 -0.44
CA TRP A 120 -0.10 -6.41 -1.54
C TRP A 120 -0.50 -7.81 -1.05
N LYS A 121 -0.18 -8.14 0.22
CA LYS A 121 -0.60 -9.40 0.83
C LYS A 121 -2.12 -9.48 0.98
N ILE A 122 -2.75 -8.39 1.44
CA ILE A 122 -4.22 -8.29 1.48
C ILE A 122 -4.81 -8.48 0.07
N GLN A 123 -4.24 -7.81 -0.95
CA GLN A 123 -4.67 -7.97 -2.35
C GLN A 123 -4.62 -9.44 -2.78
N LEU A 124 -3.50 -10.11 -2.51
CA LEU A 124 -3.31 -11.52 -2.86
C LEU A 124 -4.36 -12.42 -2.18
N ASP A 125 -4.52 -12.28 -0.87
CA ASP A 125 -5.42 -13.14 -0.07
C ASP A 125 -6.88 -12.95 -0.49
N LEU A 126 -7.31 -11.71 -0.76
CA LEU A 126 -8.65 -11.41 -1.26
C LEU A 126 -8.89 -11.93 -2.67
N MET A 127 -7.93 -11.74 -3.59
CA MET A 127 -8.05 -12.25 -4.97
C MET A 127 -8.15 -13.79 -5.00
N GLN A 128 -7.38 -14.48 -4.16
CA GLN A 128 -7.46 -15.93 -4.04
C GLN A 128 -8.81 -16.36 -3.46
N ALA A 129 -9.29 -15.68 -2.42
CA ALA A 129 -10.59 -15.96 -1.81
C ALA A 129 -11.75 -15.72 -2.77
N ALA A 130 -11.72 -14.63 -3.54
CA ALA A 130 -12.72 -14.30 -4.56
C ALA A 130 -12.70 -15.24 -5.77
N ARG A 131 -11.63 -16.04 -5.93
CA ARG A 131 -11.49 -17.13 -6.93
C ARG A 131 -11.64 -18.52 -6.31
N SER A 132 -12.00 -18.61 -5.02
CA SER A 132 -12.16 -19.88 -4.33
C SER A 132 -13.20 -20.78 -4.99
N GLN A 133 -12.94 -22.09 -4.94
CA GLN A 133 -13.88 -23.12 -5.38
C GLN A 133 -15.07 -23.25 -4.43
N ASP A 134 -14.94 -22.79 -3.18
CA ASP A 134 -16.04 -22.72 -2.23
C ASP A 134 -16.92 -21.50 -2.57
N PRO A 135 -18.16 -21.69 -3.07
CA PRO A 135 -19.06 -20.60 -3.40
C PRO A 135 -19.31 -19.66 -2.22
N PHE A 136 -19.27 -20.20 -1.00
CA PHE A 136 -19.52 -19.43 0.20
C PHE A 136 -18.41 -18.42 0.48
N ILE A 137 -17.14 -18.86 0.47
CA ILE A 137 -15.98 -17.97 0.65
C ILE A 137 -15.94 -16.97 -0.49
N ARG A 138 -16.12 -17.46 -1.71
CA ARG A 138 -16.07 -16.66 -2.93
C ARG A 138 -17.11 -15.53 -2.94
N ASP A 139 -18.36 -15.83 -2.62
CA ASP A 139 -19.45 -14.86 -2.68
C ASP A 139 -19.43 -13.91 -1.47
N LEU A 140 -18.84 -14.33 -0.34
CA LEU A 140 -18.61 -13.49 0.82
C LEU A 140 -17.45 -12.50 0.60
N THR A 141 -16.36 -12.95 -0.04
CA THR A 141 -15.14 -12.15 -0.23
C THR A 141 -15.14 -11.30 -1.48
N ARG A 142 -15.92 -11.65 -2.51
CA ARG A 142 -16.00 -10.87 -3.76
C ARG A 142 -16.28 -9.38 -3.51
N PRO A 143 -17.27 -8.96 -2.69
CA PRO A 143 -17.51 -7.53 -2.52
C PRO A 143 -16.40 -6.84 -1.71
N LEU A 144 -15.71 -7.55 -0.81
CA LEU A 144 -14.53 -7.02 -0.12
C LEU A 144 -13.37 -6.80 -1.10
N GLN A 145 -13.19 -7.74 -2.01
CA GLN A 145 -12.15 -7.69 -3.05
C GLN A 145 -12.43 -6.60 -4.08
N GLU A 146 -13.65 -6.48 -4.60
CA GLU A 146 -14.04 -5.42 -5.56
C GLU A 146 -13.76 -4.02 -5.01
N LYS A 147 -14.01 -3.80 -3.72
CA LYS A 147 -13.72 -2.53 -3.06
C LYS A 147 -12.24 -2.31 -2.84
N PHE A 148 -11.55 -3.34 -2.37
CA PHE A 148 -10.12 -3.22 -2.17
C PHE A 148 -9.35 -3.03 -3.48
N ASP A 149 -9.87 -3.54 -4.60
CA ASP A 149 -9.35 -3.27 -5.94
C ASP A 149 -9.42 -1.78 -6.30
N GLU A 150 -10.49 -1.05 -5.94
CA GLU A 150 -10.60 0.40 -6.18
C GLU A 150 -9.44 1.12 -5.47
N TYR A 151 -9.29 0.85 -4.17
CA TYR A 151 -8.17 1.36 -3.39
C TYR A 151 -6.80 0.97 -3.97
N TRP A 152 -6.60 -0.32 -4.27
CA TRP A 152 -5.35 -0.85 -4.79
C TRP A 152 -4.97 -0.17 -6.10
N ASN A 153 -5.90 -0.02 -7.04
CA ASN A 153 -5.64 0.62 -8.32
C ASN A 153 -5.25 2.10 -8.18
N ASP A 154 -5.82 2.82 -7.22
CA ASP A 154 -5.52 4.22 -6.97
C ASP A 154 -4.14 4.44 -6.33
N CYS A 155 -3.70 3.52 -5.46
CA CYS A 155 -2.49 3.71 -4.66
C CYS A 155 -1.28 2.88 -5.12
N ASN A 156 -1.48 1.82 -5.90
CA ASN A 156 -0.46 0.81 -6.22
C ASN A 156 0.79 1.44 -6.85
N LEU A 157 0.65 2.34 -7.83
CA LEU A 157 1.80 2.96 -8.48
C LEU A 157 2.65 3.77 -7.49
N VAL A 158 2.02 4.56 -6.61
CA VAL A 158 2.73 5.40 -5.62
C VAL A 158 3.49 4.52 -4.60
N LEU A 159 2.87 3.43 -4.15
CA LEU A 159 3.51 2.47 -3.26
C LEU A 159 4.66 1.74 -3.96
N ALA A 160 4.45 1.32 -5.20
CA ALA A 160 5.45 0.63 -6.00
C ALA A 160 6.67 1.52 -6.27
N VAL A 161 6.47 2.79 -6.64
CA VAL A 161 7.55 3.75 -6.85
C VAL A 161 8.38 3.91 -5.57
N ALA A 162 7.75 4.04 -4.39
CA ALA A 162 8.49 4.14 -3.14
C ALA A 162 9.36 2.91 -2.84
N VAL A 163 8.84 1.71 -3.12
CA VAL A 163 9.60 0.46 -3.02
C VAL A 163 10.76 0.43 -4.03
N VAL A 164 10.54 0.91 -5.26
CA VAL A 164 11.59 0.98 -6.28
C VAL A 164 12.71 1.92 -5.83
N MET A 165 12.36 3.01 -5.14
CA MET A 165 13.32 3.93 -4.54
C MET A 165 14.02 3.37 -3.29
N ASP A 166 13.68 2.16 -2.82
CA ASP A 166 14.46 1.47 -1.79
C ASP A 166 15.58 0.62 -2.42
N PRO A 167 16.86 0.92 -2.15
CA PRO A 167 17.99 0.20 -2.75
C PRO A 167 18.08 -1.28 -2.35
N ARG A 168 17.34 -1.71 -1.31
CA ARG A 168 17.25 -3.12 -0.89
C ARG A 168 16.31 -3.94 -1.79
N PHE A 169 15.39 -3.28 -2.51
CA PHE A 169 14.29 -3.93 -3.20
C PHE A 169 14.26 -3.61 -4.70
N LYS A 170 14.25 -2.31 -5.07
CA LYS A 170 14.14 -1.84 -6.45
C LYS A 170 12.96 -2.51 -7.19
N MET A 171 13.06 -2.64 -8.52
CA MET A 171 12.10 -3.37 -9.35
C MET A 171 11.95 -4.85 -8.96
N LYS A 172 12.95 -5.46 -8.29
CA LYS A 172 12.91 -6.89 -7.96
C LYS A 172 11.80 -7.28 -7.00
N LEU A 173 11.43 -6.40 -6.06
CA LEU A 173 10.28 -6.68 -5.20
C LEU A 173 8.97 -6.56 -5.98
N ILE A 174 8.86 -5.61 -6.91
CA ILE A 174 7.68 -5.45 -7.76
C ILE A 174 7.50 -6.66 -8.68
N GLU A 175 8.58 -7.08 -9.36
CA GLU A 175 8.60 -8.30 -10.18
C GLU A 175 8.12 -9.50 -9.37
N PHE A 176 8.68 -9.73 -8.17
CA PHE A 176 8.30 -10.84 -7.31
C PHE A 176 6.83 -10.78 -6.88
N THR A 177 6.38 -9.62 -6.42
CA THR A 177 5.02 -9.43 -5.88
C THR A 177 3.96 -9.54 -6.97
N PHE A 178 4.14 -8.86 -8.11
CA PHE A 178 3.14 -8.84 -9.17
C PHE A 178 3.02 -10.20 -9.87
N ASN A 179 4.11 -10.97 -9.98
CA ASN A 179 4.04 -12.36 -10.43
C ASN A 179 3.15 -13.22 -9.53
N LYS A 180 3.12 -12.97 -8.21
CA LYS A 180 2.24 -13.69 -7.29
C LYS A 180 0.78 -13.27 -7.41
N ILE A 181 0.51 -11.99 -7.60
CA ILE A 181 -0.84 -11.43 -7.63
C ILE A 181 -1.53 -11.70 -8.97
N TYR A 182 -0.84 -11.39 -10.07
CA TYR A 182 -1.44 -11.36 -11.41
C TYR A 182 -1.08 -12.58 -12.27
N GLY A 183 -0.07 -13.36 -11.89
CA GLY A 183 0.34 -14.53 -12.67
C GLY A 183 0.74 -14.16 -14.10
N GLU A 184 0.04 -14.71 -15.09
CA GLU A 184 0.32 -14.49 -16.51
C GLU A 184 0.19 -13.01 -16.94
N GLU A 185 -0.62 -12.21 -16.24
CA GLU A 185 -0.80 -10.79 -16.55
C GLU A 185 0.27 -9.89 -15.88
N ALA A 186 1.18 -10.46 -15.08
CA ALA A 186 2.13 -9.70 -14.27
C ALA A 186 3.06 -8.79 -15.10
N GLU A 187 3.51 -9.24 -16.28
CA GLU A 187 4.42 -8.46 -17.13
C GLU A 187 3.83 -7.09 -17.52
N SER A 188 2.53 -7.03 -17.78
CA SER A 188 1.85 -5.78 -18.13
C SER A 188 1.85 -4.79 -16.97
N TRP A 189 1.58 -5.28 -15.75
CA TRP A 189 1.59 -4.46 -14.54
C TRP A 189 3.00 -4.02 -14.13
N ILE A 190 3.99 -4.90 -14.26
CA ILE A 190 5.40 -4.56 -13.99
C ILE A 190 5.85 -3.45 -14.94
N LYS A 191 5.46 -3.55 -16.22
CA LYS A 191 5.77 -2.55 -17.22
C LYS A 191 5.14 -1.19 -16.91
N ILE A 192 3.89 -1.16 -16.42
CA ILE A 192 3.23 0.09 -15.98
C ILE A 192 4.04 0.77 -14.86
N VAL A 193 4.53 0.00 -13.89
CA VAL A 193 5.36 0.54 -12.80
C VAL A 193 6.70 1.06 -13.35
N ASP A 194 7.34 0.29 -14.23
CA ASP A 194 8.61 0.69 -14.85
C ASP A 194 8.45 2.01 -15.63
N GLU A 195 7.47 2.09 -16.52
CA GLU A 195 7.16 3.30 -17.29
C GLU A 195 6.81 4.48 -16.36
N GLY A 196 6.01 4.25 -15.32
CA GLY A 196 5.63 5.29 -14.36
C GLY A 196 6.81 5.84 -13.55
N VAL A 197 7.76 4.98 -13.13
CA VAL A 197 8.99 5.44 -12.45
C VAL A 197 9.84 6.29 -13.39
N HIS A 198 9.96 5.90 -14.66
CA HIS A 198 10.70 6.67 -15.67
C HIS A 198 10.03 8.01 -16.00
N GLU A 199 8.70 8.05 -16.06
CA GLU A 199 7.93 9.29 -16.29
C GLU A 199 8.13 10.26 -15.13
N ILE A 200 7.98 9.81 -13.89
CA ILE A 200 8.22 10.63 -12.70
C ILE A 200 9.67 11.12 -12.69
N PHE A 201 10.64 10.27 -13.00
CA PHE A 201 12.04 10.68 -13.09
C PHE A 201 12.24 11.79 -14.15
N CYS A 202 11.64 11.66 -15.33
CA CYS A 202 11.68 12.68 -16.38
C CYS A 202 11.09 14.01 -15.90
N ASP A 203 9.98 14.00 -15.17
CA ASP A 203 9.37 15.21 -14.60
C ASP A 203 10.32 15.93 -13.65
N TYR A 204 11.05 15.19 -12.81
CA TYR A 204 12.04 15.78 -11.90
C TYR A 204 13.24 16.38 -12.64
N ILE A 205 13.66 15.79 -13.76
CA ILE A 205 14.67 16.38 -14.65
C ILE A 205 14.17 17.71 -15.20
N VAL A 206 12.97 17.72 -15.78
CA VAL A 206 12.36 18.93 -16.40
C VAL A 206 12.20 20.06 -15.38
N GLN A 207 11.72 19.75 -14.17
CA GLN A 207 11.56 20.73 -13.10
C GLN A 207 12.89 21.28 -12.57
N SER A 208 14.00 20.57 -12.78
CA SER A 208 15.33 21.00 -12.36
C SER A 208 16.04 21.86 -13.41
N LEU A 209 15.46 22.01 -14.61
CA LEU A 209 15.96 22.92 -15.63
C LEU A 209 15.66 24.38 -15.26
N PRO A 210 16.59 25.32 -15.55
CA PRO A 210 16.31 26.74 -15.37
C PRO A 210 15.13 27.17 -16.25
N PRO A 211 14.29 28.13 -15.79
CA PRO A 211 13.17 28.61 -16.60
C PRO A 211 13.70 29.15 -17.94
N PRO A 212 12.98 28.92 -19.05
CA PRO A 212 13.39 29.43 -20.34
C PRO A 212 13.52 30.96 -20.26
N PRO A 213 14.56 31.56 -20.86
CA PRO A 213 14.75 33.00 -20.82
C PRO A 213 13.50 33.70 -21.37
N ALA A 214 12.98 34.65 -20.58
CA ALA A 214 11.83 35.46 -20.93
C ALA A 214 12.19 36.46 -22.05
N SER A 215 12.32 35.97 -23.26
CA SER A 215 12.30 36.77 -24.48
C SER A 215 12.18 35.80 -25.64
N PHE A 216 11.03 35.73 -26.30
CA PHE A 216 10.88 35.62 -27.76
C PHE A 216 9.38 35.74 -28.06
N VAL A 217 8.92 37.00 -28.10
CA VAL A 217 7.79 37.35 -28.94
C VAL A 217 8.40 37.81 -30.26
N ASP A 218 7.92 37.18 -31.32
CA ASP A 218 8.07 37.45 -32.74
C ASP A 218 9.26 36.92 -33.56
N GLU A 219 8.82 36.17 -34.59
CA GLU A 219 9.32 35.96 -35.94
C GLU A 219 10.56 35.08 -36.19
N ALA A 220 10.21 33.83 -36.54
CA ALA A 220 10.65 33.09 -37.71
C ALA A 220 12.10 33.25 -38.20
N ASN A 221 12.75 32.07 -38.25
CA ASN A 221 13.76 31.66 -39.22
C ASN A 221 15.21 32.09 -38.94
N ASP A 222 15.95 31.31 -38.14
CA ASP A 222 17.17 30.63 -38.60
C ASP A 222 17.69 29.66 -37.52
N SER A 223 18.40 28.63 -37.97
CA SER A 223 19.06 27.60 -37.15
C SER A 223 20.03 28.21 -36.12
N PHE A 224 19.81 27.95 -34.82
CA PHE A 224 20.69 28.43 -33.76
C PHE A 224 21.66 27.34 -33.29
N VAL A 225 22.87 27.40 -33.84
CA VAL A 225 24.07 26.72 -33.35
C VAL A 225 24.49 27.42 -32.06
N ILE A 226 24.50 26.70 -30.93
CA ILE A 226 25.00 27.21 -29.65
C ILE A 226 26.52 27.39 -29.74
N LYS A 227 26.98 28.64 -29.85
CA LYS A 227 28.37 29.01 -29.57
C LYS A 227 28.56 29.18 -28.07
N SER A 228 29.34 28.29 -27.47
CA SER A 228 29.87 28.45 -26.11
C SER A 228 31.05 29.43 -26.16
N GLU A 229 30.87 30.63 -25.61
CA GLU A 229 31.97 31.55 -25.34
C GLU A 229 32.70 31.10 -24.06
N PHE A 230 33.91 30.58 -24.20
CA PHE A 230 34.84 30.39 -23.10
C PHE A 230 35.94 31.44 -23.24
N SER A 231 36.12 32.22 -22.17
CA SER A 231 37.09 33.30 -22.02
C SER A 231 38.52 32.81 -22.28
N GLN A 232 39.20 33.49 -23.21
CA GLN A 232 40.63 33.34 -23.50
C GLN A 232 41.47 33.97 -22.38
N GLU A 233 42.30 33.16 -21.72
CA GLU A 233 43.62 33.62 -21.26
C GLU A 233 44.68 32.70 -21.88
N ASP A 234 45.63 33.36 -22.56
CA ASP A 234 46.72 32.79 -23.34
C ASP A 234 47.77 32.08 -22.46
N SER A 235 48.18 30.88 -22.85
CA SER A 235 49.61 30.51 -22.86
C SER A 235 49.88 29.35 -23.81
N PHE A 236 50.50 29.68 -24.95
CA PHE A 236 51.06 28.79 -25.95
C PHE A 236 52.10 27.82 -25.38
N LEU A 237 51.96 26.51 -25.63
CA LEU A 237 53.04 25.66 -26.17
C LEU A 237 52.41 24.49 -26.95
N ALA A 238 52.74 24.44 -28.24
CA ALA A 238 52.39 23.34 -29.14
C ALA A 238 53.09 22.05 -28.74
N ASN A 239 52.31 21.03 -28.41
CA ASN A 239 52.58 19.61 -28.68
C ASN A 239 51.21 19.03 -29.03
N GLY A 240 51.11 18.23 -30.11
CA GLY A 240 49.86 17.56 -30.48
C GLY A 240 49.33 16.79 -29.28
N ASP A 241 48.25 17.30 -28.69
CA ASP A 241 47.75 16.80 -27.43
C ASP A 241 46.95 15.53 -27.71
N THR A 242 47.61 14.39 -27.54
CA THR A 242 46.99 13.06 -27.58
C THR A 242 45.75 12.99 -26.68
N PHE A 243 45.64 13.84 -25.65
CA PHE A 243 44.43 13.95 -24.83
C PHE A 243 43.27 14.65 -25.53
N ALA A 244 43.50 15.66 -26.37
CA ALA A 244 42.42 16.30 -27.12
C ALA A 244 41.81 15.34 -28.17
N ASP A 245 42.65 14.56 -28.85
CA ASP A 245 42.18 13.50 -29.75
C ASP A 245 41.47 12.36 -28.97
N PHE A 246 41.93 12.07 -27.75
CA PHE A 246 41.26 11.14 -26.83
C PHE A 246 39.93 11.67 -26.32
N ASP A 247 39.80 12.97 -26.05
CA ASP A 247 38.56 13.64 -25.64
C ASP A 247 37.56 13.66 -26.79
N VAL A 248 38.00 13.87 -28.03
CA VAL A 248 37.16 13.76 -29.23
C VAL A 248 36.72 12.31 -29.46
N TYR A 249 37.63 11.33 -29.30
CA TYR A 249 37.31 9.90 -29.37
C TYR A 249 36.32 9.47 -28.28
N LEU A 250 36.49 9.95 -27.05
CA LEU A 250 35.56 9.75 -25.95
C LEU A 250 34.21 10.38 -26.27
N HIS A 251 34.17 11.60 -26.80
CA HIS A 251 32.93 12.27 -27.18
C HIS A 251 32.16 11.50 -28.27
N ASP A 252 32.87 10.94 -29.27
CA ASP A 252 32.28 10.12 -30.33
C ASP A 252 31.78 8.76 -29.82
N ILE A 253 32.46 8.15 -28.84
CA ILE A 253 31.99 6.93 -28.16
C ILE A 253 30.78 7.23 -27.26
N MET A 254 30.84 8.33 -26.52
CA MET A 254 29.83 8.78 -25.56
C MET A 254 28.53 9.21 -26.25
N ASN A 255 28.61 9.76 -27.46
CA ASN A 255 27.43 10.08 -28.28
C ASN A 255 26.85 8.84 -28.99
N ASN A 256 27.65 7.80 -29.25
CA ASN A 256 27.21 6.54 -29.86
C ASN A 256 26.73 5.50 -28.85
N GLN A 257 27.13 5.59 -27.58
CA GLN A 257 26.52 4.85 -26.48
C GLN A 257 25.33 5.65 -25.98
N GLN A 258 24.12 5.10 -26.06
CA GLN A 258 23.00 5.59 -25.27
C GLN A 258 23.45 5.66 -23.81
N MET A 259 23.73 6.87 -23.29
CA MET A 259 24.11 7.04 -21.91
C MET A 259 22.93 6.62 -21.05
N LYS A 260 23.13 5.54 -20.28
CA LYS A 260 22.15 5.08 -19.30
C LYS A 260 21.82 6.22 -18.36
N THR A 261 20.53 6.46 -18.15
CA THR A 261 20.07 7.49 -17.24
C THR A 261 20.52 7.19 -15.81
N GLU A 262 20.46 8.19 -14.94
CA GLU A 262 20.69 8.02 -13.51
C GLU A 262 19.83 6.89 -12.92
N LEU A 263 18.56 6.82 -13.35
CA LEU A 263 17.61 5.78 -12.98
C LEU A 263 18.05 4.40 -13.47
N ASP A 264 18.40 4.25 -14.74
CA ASP A 264 18.86 2.97 -15.31
C ASP A 264 20.07 2.43 -14.55
N GLN A 265 21.05 3.30 -14.25
CA GLN A 265 22.24 2.93 -13.49
C GLN A 265 21.87 2.44 -12.09
N TYR A 266 20.97 3.15 -11.41
CA TYR A 266 20.48 2.74 -10.10
C TYR A 266 19.75 1.39 -10.15
N LEU A 267 18.87 1.17 -11.14
CA LEU A 267 18.10 -0.07 -11.26
C LEU A 267 18.97 -1.30 -11.58
N GLU A 268 20.05 -1.12 -12.33
CA GLU A 268 20.99 -2.19 -12.68
C GLU A 268 21.95 -2.58 -11.56
N GLU A 269 22.15 -1.70 -10.57
CA GLU A 269 23.03 -2.01 -9.44
C GLU A 269 22.51 -3.15 -8.57
N SER A 270 23.45 -3.86 -7.94
CA SER A 270 23.14 -4.90 -6.97
C SER A 270 22.29 -4.36 -5.81
N LEU A 271 21.39 -5.20 -5.29
CA LEU A 271 20.55 -4.87 -4.14
C LEU A 271 21.39 -4.71 -2.87
N MET A 272 21.01 -3.76 -2.03
CA MET A 272 21.57 -3.63 -0.70
C MET A 272 21.09 -4.77 0.22
N PRO A 273 21.91 -5.22 1.20
CA PRO A 273 21.48 -6.21 2.17
C PRO A 273 20.25 -5.75 2.95
N ARG A 274 19.31 -6.68 3.19
CA ARG A 274 18.12 -6.41 4.01
C ARG A 274 18.54 -6.29 5.48
N SER A 275 18.39 -5.09 6.03
CA SER A 275 18.53 -4.80 7.46
C SER A 275 17.28 -4.07 7.95
N GLN A 276 16.85 -4.38 9.16
CA GLN A 276 15.65 -3.79 9.78
C GLN A 276 15.89 -2.32 10.19
N ASP A 277 17.15 -1.96 10.49
CA ASP A 277 17.57 -0.60 10.85
C ASP A 277 18.10 0.20 9.65
N PHE A 278 17.73 -0.19 8.43
CA PHE A 278 18.24 0.48 7.23
C PHE A 278 17.56 1.85 7.03
N ASP A 279 18.36 2.92 7.13
CA ASP A 279 17.91 4.28 6.86
C ASP A 279 17.96 4.59 5.35
N VAL A 280 16.82 4.41 4.68
CA VAL A 280 16.69 4.67 3.22
C VAL A 280 17.01 6.13 2.88
N LEU A 281 16.48 7.09 3.65
CA LEU A 281 16.74 8.51 3.43
C LEU A 281 18.21 8.88 3.71
N GLY A 282 18.82 8.25 4.71
CA GLY A 282 20.26 8.33 4.97
C GLY A 282 21.09 7.82 3.80
N TRP A 283 20.73 6.69 3.21
CA TRP A 283 21.40 6.14 2.04
C TRP A 283 21.32 7.08 0.83
N TRP A 284 20.14 7.64 0.54
CA TRP A 284 19.97 8.64 -0.52
C TRP A 284 20.75 9.93 -0.26
N ARG A 285 20.94 10.31 1.01
CA ARG A 285 21.76 11.48 1.36
C ARG A 285 23.24 11.25 1.07
N ILE A 286 23.76 10.06 1.35
CA ILE A 286 25.15 9.68 1.09
C ILE A 286 25.41 9.57 -0.42
N ASN A 287 24.46 9.03 -1.18
CA ASN A 287 24.61 8.80 -2.61
C ASN A 287 24.18 9.98 -3.50
N ARG A 288 23.86 11.14 -2.92
CA ARG A 288 23.35 12.31 -3.65
C ARG A 288 24.28 12.81 -4.77
N CYS A 289 25.60 12.69 -4.61
CA CYS A 289 26.53 13.10 -5.67
C CYS A 289 26.46 12.18 -6.89
N LYS A 290 26.14 10.89 -6.67
CA LYS A 290 26.00 9.90 -7.73
C LYS A 290 24.60 9.94 -8.35
N TYR A 291 23.59 10.16 -7.51
CA TYR A 291 22.18 10.13 -7.87
C TYR A 291 21.47 11.42 -7.43
N PRO A 292 21.78 12.58 -8.05
CA PRO A 292 21.24 13.87 -7.60
C PRO A 292 19.72 13.97 -7.77
N THR A 293 19.17 13.49 -8.88
CA THR A 293 17.74 13.59 -9.19
C THR A 293 16.94 12.58 -8.37
N LEU A 294 17.40 11.33 -8.29
CA LEU A 294 16.75 10.28 -7.50
C LEU A 294 16.82 10.58 -6.01
N SER A 295 17.92 11.16 -5.50
CA SER A 295 17.98 11.59 -4.09
C SER A 295 16.97 12.69 -3.78
N LYS A 296 16.67 13.59 -4.72
CA LYS A 296 15.59 14.58 -4.58
C LYS A 296 14.23 13.90 -4.60
N MET A 297 13.97 13.05 -5.60
CA MET A 297 12.75 12.27 -5.72
C MET A 297 12.45 11.43 -4.47
N ALA A 298 13.44 10.71 -3.93
CA ALA A 298 13.30 9.96 -2.69
C ALA A 298 13.02 10.87 -1.47
N SER A 299 13.64 12.05 -1.43
CA SER A 299 13.40 13.02 -0.35
C SER A 299 11.98 13.58 -0.38
N ASP A 300 11.28 13.56 -1.52
CA ASP A 300 9.90 14.03 -1.64
C ASP A 300 8.89 12.89 -1.41
N ILE A 301 9.22 11.67 -1.85
CA ILE A 301 8.37 10.47 -1.70
C ILE A 301 8.28 10.00 -0.25
N TYR A 302 9.40 9.84 0.46
CA TYR A 302 9.38 9.21 1.79
C TYR A 302 8.71 10.05 2.91
N PRO A 303 8.88 11.39 2.96
CA PRO A 303 8.14 12.21 3.92
C PRO A 303 6.64 12.23 3.64
N SER A 304 6.23 12.26 2.38
CA SER A 304 4.82 12.21 1.99
C SER A 304 4.17 10.85 2.31
N GLN A 305 4.93 9.75 2.32
CA GLN A 305 4.42 8.43 2.70
C GLN A 305 4.14 8.25 4.21
N SER A 306 4.78 9.03 5.08
CA SER A 306 4.69 8.82 6.54
C SER A 306 3.44 9.42 7.21
N ALA A 307 2.82 10.42 6.59
CA ALA A 307 1.63 11.10 7.13
C ALA A 307 0.40 10.95 6.22
N LEU A 308 0.56 11.04 4.89
CA LEU A 308 -0.56 10.91 3.95
C LEU A 308 -1.01 9.45 3.83
N SER A 309 -0.10 8.47 3.79
CA SER A 309 -0.45 7.07 3.58
C SER A 309 -1.16 6.44 4.77
N LEU A 310 -0.82 6.81 6.01
CA LEU A 310 -1.52 6.35 7.21
C LEU A 310 -2.94 6.91 7.28
N GLN A 311 -3.10 8.18 6.91
CA GLN A 311 -4.39 8.85 6.92
C GLN A 311 -5.27 8.37 5.78
N ILE A 312 -4.74 8.23 4.56
CA ILE A 312 -5.47 7.71 3.40
C ILE A 312 -5.83 6.24 3.60
N LEU A 313 -4.91 5.40 4.07
CA LEU A 313 -5.19 3.98 4.24
C LEU A 313 -6.18 3.73 5.40
N CYS A 314 -6.09 4.45 6.53
CA CYS A 314 -7.12 4.38 7.57
C CYS A 314 -8.47 4.98 7.13
N LEU A 315 -8.48 6.08 6.37
CA LEU A 315 -9.72 6.72 5.90
C LEU A 315 -10.41 5.92 4.80
N THR A 316 -9.65 5.32 3.87
CA THR A 316 -10.19 4.52 2.77
C THR A 316 -10.60 3.13 3.24
N LEU A 317 -9.83 2.47 4.12
CA LEU A 317 -10.28 1.24 4.77
C LEU A 317 -11.59 1.47 5.55
N HIS A 318 -11.70 2.57 6.31
CA HIS A 318 -12.94 2.93 7.02
C HIS A 318 -14.11 3.18 6.06
N ARG A 319 -13.90 3.97 5.00
CA ARG A 319 -14.99 4.42 4.14
C ARG A 319 -15.47 3.33 3.17
N GLU A 320 -14.57 2.58 2.56
CA GLU A 320 -14.95 1.66 1.48
C GLU A 320 -15.36 0.28 2.00
N ILE A 321 -14.65 -0.24 3.01
CA ILE A 321 -14.86 -1.61 3.51
C ILE A 321 -15.94 -1.67 4.60
N TRP A 322 -16.14 -0.62 5.41
CA TRP A 322 -17.09 -0.68 6.52
C TRP A 322 -18.43 0.00 6.19
N ILE A 323 -18.41 1.18 5.54
CA ILE A 323 -19.64 1.92 5.17
C ILE A 323 -20.32 1.31 3.95
N ASP A 324 -19.58 1.06 2.86
CA ASP A 324 -20.20 0.74 1.58
C ASP A 324 -20.35 -0.78 1.30
N THR A 325 -19.75 -1.69 2.09
CA THR A 325 -20.08 -3.15 2.06
C THR A 325 -21.40 -3.47 2.76
N GLY A 326 -22.01 -2.45 3.36
CA GLY A 326 -23.15 -2.60 4.27
C GLY A 326 -22.78 -3.30 5.57
N VAL A 327 -21.51 -3.31 5.95
CA VAL A 327 -21.10 -3.74 7.29
C VAL A 327 -21.55 -2.72 8.35
N HIS A 328 -21.92 -1.49 7.99
CA HIS A 328 -22.71 -0.58 8.81
C HIS A 328 -24.24 -0.72 8.65
#